data_AF-G7W2J6-F1
#
_entry.id   AF-G7W2J6-F1
#
_cell.length_a   1.000
_cell.length_b   1.000
_cell.length_c   1.000
_cell.angle_alpha   90.00
_cell.angle_beta   90.00
_cell.angle_gamma   90.00
#
_symmetry.space_group_name_H-M   'P 1'
#
loop_
_entity.id
_entity.type
_entity.pdbx_description
1 polymer ?
#
loop_
_entity_poly.entity_id
_entity_poly.type
_entity_poly.pdbx_seq_one_letter_code
_entity_poly.pdbx_strand_id
1 'polypeptide(L)'
;MLQKNRLLMQIYADVTGREIQVAASTQTPALGAAMFAAVAAGAEAGGYDDIVEAARHMARVRDESFKPIPENAAVYDKLYEEYSRLHDYFGRGGNPVMKKLKAIKEEARRSTEAASTHS
;
A
#
# COMPACT_ATOMS: atom_id res chain seq x y z
N MET A 1 6.86 8.96 -3.35
CA MET A 1 7.66 7.89 -4.02
C MET A 1 6.80 6.97 -4.89
N LEU A 2 5.62 6.52 -4.46
CA LEU A 2 4.69 5.74 -5.29
C LEU A 2 4.21 6.46 -6.58
N GLN A 3 3.98 7.78 -6.52
CA GLN A 3 3.54 8.58 -7.67
C GLN A 3 4.53 8.66 -8.84
N LYS A 4 5.80 8.31 -8.64
CA LYS A 4 6.79 8.35 -9.72
C LYS A 4 6.74 7.10 -10.60
N ASN A 5 6.19 5.99 -10.11
CA ASN A 5 6.14 4.73 -10.86
C ASN A 5 4.75 4.50 -11.46
N ARG A 6 4.51 5.12 -12.63
CA ARG A 6 3.26 4.98 -13.39
C ARG A 6 2.93 3.52 -13.72
N LEU A 7 3.95 2.73 -14.06
CA LEU A 7 3.79 1.31 -14.38
C LEU A 7 3.21 0.57 -13.17
N LEU A 8 3.76 0.80 -11.97
CA LEU A 8 3.25 0.17 -10.76
C LEU A 8 1.79 0.55 -10.47
N MET A 9 1.41 1.81 -10.70
CA MET A 9 0.02 2.25 -10.52
C MET A 9 -0.92 1.60 -11.53
N GLN A 10 -0.50 1.44 -12.78
CA GLN A 10 -1.28 0.73 -13.80
C GLN A 10 -1.45 -0.75 -13.44
N ILE A 11 -0.38 -1.42 -13.00
CA ILE A 11 -0.45 -2.82 -12.54
C ILE A 11 -1.42 -2.95 -11.37
N TYR A 12 -1.41 -2.04 -10.41
CA TYR A 12 -2.39 -2.07 -9.31
C TYR A 12 -3.82 -1.89 -9.81
N ALA A 13 -4.07 -0.97 -10.74
CA ALA A 13 -5.41 -0.77 -11.31
C ALA A 13 -5.89 -2.04 -12.03
N ASP A 14 -5.03 -2.63 -12.86
CA ASP A 14 -5.33 -3.83 -13.64
C ASP A 14 -5.58 -5.05 -12.73
N VAL A 15 -4.74 -5.26 -11.71
CA VAL A 15 -4.86 -6.38 -10.75
C VAL A 15 -6.08 -6.23 -9.84
N THR A 16 -6.41 -5.01 -9.39
CA THR A 16 -7.53 -4.78 -8.48
C THR A 16 -8.87 -4.61 -9.19
N GLY A 17 -8.85 -4.43 -10.51
CA GLY A 17 -10.05 -4.12 -11.31
C GLY A 17 -10.70 -2.79 -10.95
N ARG A 18 -9.96 -1.86 -10.35
CA ARG A 18 -10.48 -0.59 -9.82
C ARG A 18 -9.72 0.60 -10.37
N GLU A 19 -10.43 1.70 -10.60
CA GLU A 19 -9.81 2.97 -10.93
C GLU A 19 -9.04 3.52 -9.71
N ILE A 20 -7.77 3.87 -9.92
CA ILE A 20 -6.90 4.43 -8.89
C ILE A 20 -6.73 5.92 -9.13
N GLN A 21 -7.17 6.71 -8.16
CA GLN A 21 -7.00 8.16 -8.16
C GLN A 21 -5.69 8.55 -7.46
N VAL A 22 -4.94 9.48 -8.06
CA VAL A 22 -3.67 9.96 -7.50
C VAL A 22 -3.91 11.23 -6.70
N ALA A 23 -3.54 11.23 -5.42
CA ALA A 23 -3.58 12.44 -4.60
C ALA A 23 -2.71 13.56 -5.22
N ALA A 24 -3.23 14.78 -5.37
CA ALA A 24 -2.42 15.88 -5.88
C ALA A 24 -1.41 16.39 -4.86
N SER A 25 -1.76 16.29 -3.56
CA SER A 25 -0.94 16.77 -2.47
C SER A 25 0.31 15.92 -2.27
N THR A 26 1.47 16.57 -2.19
CA THR A 26 2.73 15.96 -1.75
C THR A 26 2.77 15.78 -0.23
N GLN A 27 1.89 16.46 0.52
CA GLN A 27 1.80 16.47 1.97
C GLN A 27 0.39 16.06 2.43
N THR A 28 -0.06 14.88 1.98
CA THR A 28 -1.40 14.34 2.31
C THR A 28 -1.72 14.34 3.81
N PRO A 29 -0.80 13.98 4.73
CA PRO A 29 -1.08 14.02 6.17
C PRO A 29 -1.31 15.44 6.70
N ALA A 30 -0.53 16.42 6.22
CA ALA A 30 -0.68 17.81 6.63
C ALA A 30 -1.99 18.42 6.13
N LEU A 31 -2.41 18.07 4.91
CA LEU A 31 -3.71 18.48 4.36
C LEU A 31 -4.86 17.93 5.20
N GLY A 32 -4.79 16.66 5.61
CA GLY A 32 -5.79 16.06 6.50
C GLY A 32 -5.87 16.77 7.85
N ALA A 33 -4.73 17.10 8.46
CA ALA A 33 -4.70 17.87 9.70
C ALA A 33 -5.31 19.27 9.53
N ALA A 34 -5.03 19.95 8.43
CA ALA A 34 -5.62 21.25 8.11
C ALA A 34 -7.14 21.16 7.91
N MET A 35 -7.64 20.09 7.28
CA MET A 35 -9.08 19.85 7.14
C MET A 35 -9.76 19.70 8.50
N PHE A 36 -9.19 18.91 9.41
CA PHE A 36 -9.72 18.79 10.77
C PHE A 36 -9.63 20.09 11.56
N ALA A 37 -8.56 20.87 11.39
CA ALA A 37 -8.46 22.19 12.00
C ALA A 37 -9.54 23.16 11.48
N ALA A 38 -9.84 23.12 10.18
CA ALA A 38 -10.92 23.90 9.59
C ALA A 38 -12.31 23.46 10.10
N VAL A 39 -12.51 22.16 10.32
CA VAL A 39 -13.75 21.67 10.95
C VAL A 39 -13.85 22.11 12.41
N ALA A 40 -12.75 22.04 13.16
CA ALA A 40 -12.72 22.47 14.56
C ALA A 40 -12.94 23.98 14.73
N ALA A 41 -12.59 24.79 13.73
CA ALA A 41 -12.87 26.22 13.72
C ALA A 41 -14.37 26.53 13.54
N GLY A 42 -15.13 25.65 12.88
CA GLY A 42 -16.55 25.83 12.58
C GLY A 42 -16.84 26.87 11.49
N ALA A 43 -18.00 26.78 10.85
CA ALA A 43 -18.36 27.65 9.73
C ALA A 43 -18.43 29.14 10.12
N GLU A 44 -18.83 29.46 11.36
CA GLU A 44 -18.94 30.84 11.85
C GLU A 44 -17.59 31.58 11.90
N ALA A 45 -16.47 30.85 12.05
CA ALA A 45 -15.12 31.41 12.05
C ALA A 45 -14.40 31.27 10.70
N GLY A 46 -15.13 30.92 9.63
CA GLY A 46 -14.57 30.69 8.28
C GLY A 46 -14.02 29.28 8.05
N GLY A 47 -14.37 28.33 8.92
CA GLY A 47 -14.10 26.91 8.78
C GLY A 47 -15.23 26.14 8.07
N TYR A 48 -15.41 24.86 8.44
CA TYR A 48 -16.50 24.00 7.95
C TYR A 48 -17.20 23.32 9.13
N ASP A 49 -18.47 22.96 9.01
CA ASP A 49 -19.17 22.23 10.07
C ASP A 49 -19.07 20.71 9.90
N ASP A 50 -18.71 20.24 8.70
CA ASP A 50 -18.57 18.84 8.36
C ASP A 50 -17.25 18.57 7.63
N ILE A 51 -16.61 17.44 7.97
CA ILE A 51 -15.39 16.97 7.32
C ILE A 51 -15.63 16.62 5.86
N VAL A 52 -16.86 16.20 5.48
CA VAL A 52 -17.19 15.94 4.07
C VAL A 52 -17.21 17.22 3.26
N GLU A 53 -17.72 18.32 3.82
CA GLU A 53 -17.71 19.63 3.18
C GLU A 53 -16.28 20.17 3.06
N ALA A 54 -15.51 20.11 4.15
CA ALA A 54 -14.08 20.45 4.13
C ALA A 54 -13.32 19.63 3.08
N ALA A 55 -13.60 18.33 2.95
CA ALA A 55 -12.99 17.46 1.94
C ALA A 55 -13.33 17.89 0.51
N ARG A 56 -14.59 18.25 0.23
CA ARG A 56 -14.99 18.68 -1.12
C ARG A 56 -14.27 19.94 -1.58
N HIS A 57 -13.99 20.87 -0.67
CA HIS A 57 -13.36 22.15 -0.99
C HIS A 57 -11.83 22.12 -0.87
N MET A 58 -11.29 21.31 0.06
CA MET A 58 -9.85 21.29 0.38
C MET A 58 -9.09 20.12 -0.23
N ALA A 59 -9.75 18.96 -0.44
CA ALA A 59 -9.08 17.80 -1.01
C ALA A 59 -8.79 18.05 -2.50
N ARG A 60 -7.53 17.84 -2.89
CA ARG A 60 -7.12 17.90 -4.30
C ARG A 60 -6.66 16.53 -4.77
N VAL A 61 -7.36 16.00 -5.74
CA VAL A 61 -6.96 14.82 -6.53
C VAL A 61 -6.36 15.33 -7.84
N ARG A 62 -5.39 14.62 -8.41
CA ARG A 62 -4.92 14.95 -9.77
C ARG A 62 -5.98 14.53 -10.77
N ASP A 63 -6.04 15.23 -11.89
CA ASP A 63 -6.90 14.83 -13.03
C ASP A 63 -6.46 13.48 -13.63
N GLU A 64 -5.21 13.08 -13.36
CA GLU A 64 -4.68 11.79 -13.79
C GLU A 64 -5.15 10.65 -12.88
N SER A 65 -5.89 9.72 -13.47
CA SER A 65 -6.27 8.44 -12.87
C SER A 65 -5.74 7.26 -13.69
N PHE A 66 -5.60 6.11 -13.03
CA PHE A 66 -5.24 4.85 -13.67
C PHE A 66 -6.48 3.96 -13.74
N LYS A 67 -6.97 3.72 -14.95
CA LYS A 67 -8.13 2.86 -15.19
C LYS A 67 -7.65 1.45 -15.57
N PRO A 68 -8.32 0.40 -15.08
CA PRO A 68 -7.98 -0.96 -15.44
C PRO A 68 -8.11 -1.17 -16.96
N ILE A 69 -7.09 -1.79 -17.55
CA ILE A 69 -7.10 -2.23 -18.93
C ILE A 69 -7.68 -3.66 -18.95
N PRO A 70 -8.85 -3.90 -19.57
CA PRO A 70 -9.54 -5.18 -19.52
C PRO A 70 -8.68 -6.38 -19.96
N GLU A 71 -7.85 -6.16 -20.99
CA GLU A 71 -6.95 -7.18 -21.53
C GLU A 71 -5.88 -7.59 -20.50
N ASN A 72 -5.34 -6.62 -19.76
CA ASN A 72 -4.36 -6.87 -18.71
C ASN A 72 -5.01 -7.52 -17.49
N ALA A 73 -6.19 -7.03 -17.08
CA ALA A 73 -6.93 -7.58 -15.94
C ALA A 73 -7.18 -9.08 -16.12
N ALA A 74 -7.64 -9.51 -17.31
CA ALA A 74 -7.85 -10.92 -17.61
C ALA A 74 -6.58 -11.79 -17.54
N VAL A 75 -5.41 -11.21 -17.82
CA VAL A 75 -4.12 -11.89 -17.65
C VAL A 75 -3.72 -11.92 -16.17
N TYR A 76 -3.91 -10.81 -15.46
CA TYR A 76 -3.61 -10.72 -14.04
C TYR A 76 -4.49 -11.61 -13.17
N ASP A 77 -5.74 -11.84 -13.54
CA ASP A 77 -6.61 -12.79 -12.84
C ASP A 77 -6.00 -14.20 -12.82
N LYS A 78 -5.51 -14.68 -13.97
CA LYS A 78 -4.82 -15.99 -14.08
C LYS A 78 -3.56 -16.04 -13.23
N LEU A 79 -2.77 -14.96 -13.23
CA LEU A 79 -1.55 -14.86 -12.43
C LEU A 79 -1.87 -14.78 -10.93
N TYR A 80 -2.96 -14.11 -10.57
CA TYR A 80 -3.41 -13.94 -9.19
C TYR A 80 -3.90 -15.25 -8.59
N GLU A 81 -4.53 -16.12 -9.38
CA GLU A 81 -4.87 -17.48 -8.96
C GLU A 81 -3.62 -18.27 -8.54
N GLU A 82 -2.57 -18.28 -9.36
CA GLU A 82 -1.31 -18.98 -9.02
C GLU A 82 -0.59 -18.33 -7.85
N TYR A 83 -0.58 -16.99 -7.78
CA TYR A 83 -0.07 -16.27 -6.61
C TYR A 83 -0.81 -16.68 -5.33
N SER A 84 -2.14 -16.79 -5.37
CA SER A 84 -2.96 -17.12 -4.20
C SER A 84 -2.68 -18.54 -3.71
N ARG A 85 -2.51 -19.50 -4.63
CA ARG A 85 -2.09 -20.86 -4.29
C ARG A 85 -0.75 -20.89 -3.58
N LEU A 86 0.25 -20.18 -4.11
CA LEU A 86 1.57 -20.09 -3.50
C LEU A 86 1.53 -19.36 -2.15
N HIS A 87 0.78 -18.26 -2.08
CA HIS A 87 0.56 -17.50 -0.85
C HIS A 87 0.01 -18.39 0.25
N ASP A 88 -1.03 -19.18 -0.03
CA ASP A 88 -1.64 -20.06 0.96
C ASP A 88 -0.73 -21.23 1.32
N TYR A 89 -0.04 -21.81 0.33
CA TYR A 89 0.93 -22.88 0.55
C TYR A 89 2.04 -22.45 1.52
N PHE A 90 2.66 -21.29 1.31
CA PHE A 90 3.75 -20.81 2.15
C PHE A 90 3.27 -20.08 3.42
N GLY A 91 2.10 -19.45 3.39
CA GLY A 91 1.64 -18.52 4.43
C GLY A 91 0.57 -19.05 5.37
N ARG A 92 -0.28 -20.00 4.94
CA ARG A 92 -1.41 -20.52 5.74
C ARG A 92 -1.21 -21.95 6.28
N GLY A 93 0.02 -22.47 6.20
CA GLY A 93 0.39 -23.73 6.86
C GLY A 93 0.50 -24.94 5.94
N GLY A 94 0.38 -24.79 4.62
CA GLY A 94 0.64 -25.87 3.66
C GLY A 94 2.10 -26.34 3.68
N ASN A 95 3.05 -25.43 3.91
CA ASN A 95 4.47 -25.73 4.09
C ASN A 95 5.20 -24.64 4.90
N PRO A 96 5.66 -24.93 6.13
CA PRO A 96 6.36 -23.95 6.97
C PRO A 96 7.84 -23.75 6.58
N VAL A 97 8.24 -24.05 5.34
CA VAL A 97 9.63 -23.99 4.86
C VAL A 97 10.27 -22.63 5.09
N MET A 98 9.55 -21.52 4.90
CA MET A 98 10.10 -20.18 5.13
C MET A 98 10.51 -19.98 6.59
N LYS A 99 9.70 -20.44 7.56
CA LYS A 99 10.02 -20.35 8.99
C LYS A 99 11.20 -21.27 9.34
N LYS A 100 11.24 -22.49 8.77
CA LYS A 100 12.33 -23.46 8.98
C LYS A 100 13.66 -22.91 8.48
N LEU A 101 13.72 -22.41 7.25
CA LEU A 101 14.93 -21.84 6.67
C LEU A 101 15.42 -20.62 7.47
N LYS A 102 14.51 -19.77 7.95
CA LYS A 102 14.87 -18.65 8.82
C LYS A 102 15.49 -19.13 10.13
N ALA A 103 14.95 -20.18 10.76
CA ALA A 103 15.51 -20.76 11.98
C ALA A 103 16.91 -21.35 11.76
N ILE A 104 17.10 -22.13 10.71
CA ILE A 104 18.42 -22.70 10.34
C ILE A 104 19.44 -21.58 10.12
N LYS A 105 19.06 -20.51 9.41
CA LYS A 105 19.92 -19.35 9.18
C LYS A 105 20.34 -18.67 10.50
N GLU A 106 19.42 -18.49 11.46
CA GLU A 106 19.74 -17.90 12.77
C GLU A 106 20.55 -18.85 13.67
N GLU A 107 20.39 -20.17 13.54
CA GLU A 107 21.25 -21.16 14.21
C GLU A 107 22.69 -21.10 13.67
N ALA A 108 22.85 -21.14 12.35
CA ALA A 108 24.15 -21.02 11.71
C ALA A 108 24.86 -19.71 12.10
N ARG A 109 24.15 -18.58 12.09
CA ARG A 109 24.72 -17.27 12.48
C ARG A 109 25.22 -17.27 13.93
N ARG A 110 24.44 -17.83 14.87
CA ARG A 110 24.82 -17.92 16.28
C ARG A 110 26.03 -18.83 16.51
N SER A 111 26.14 -19.95 15.78
CA SER A 111 27.30 -20.83 15.85
C SER A 111 28.58 -20.16 15.36
N THR A 112 28.49 -19.33 14.31
CA THR A 112 29.62 -18.54 13.82
C THR A 112 30.05 -17.46 14.83
N GLU A 113 29.10 -16.75 15.43
CA GLU A 113 29.37 -15.72 16.46
C GLU A 113 30.01 -16.31 17.73
N ALA A 114 29.54 -17.49 18.17
CA ALA A 114 30.09 -18.19 19.33
C ALA A 114 31.54 -18.66 19.11
N ALA A 115 31.87 -19.11 17.89
CA ALA A 115 33.22 -19.51 17.50
C ALA A 115 34.20 -18.32 17.43
N SER A 116 33.74 -17.14 17.02
CA SER A 116 34.56 -15.91 17.00
C SER A 116 34.77 -15.26 18.36
N THR A 117 33.99 -15.61 19.39
CA THR A 117 34.12 -15.04 20.75
C THR A 117 35.07 -15.87 21.63
N HIS A 118 35.47 -17.06 21.18
CA HIS A 118 36.41 -17.97 21.86
C HIS A 118 37.78 -18.05 21.17
N SER A 119 38.10 -17.08 20.30
CA SER A 119 39.45 -16.82 19.76
C SER A 119 39.91 -15.45 20.22
#